data_AF-R7UVU1-F1
#
_entry.id   AF-R7UVU1-F1
#
_cell.length_a   1.000
_cell.length_b   1.000
_cell.length_c   1.000
_cell.angle_alpha   90.00
_cell.angle_beta   90.00
_cell.angle_gamma   90.00
#
_symmetry.space_group_name_H-M   'P 1'
#
loop_
_entity.id
_entity.type
_entity.pdbx_description
1 polymer ?
#
loop_
_entity_poly.entity_id
_entity_poly.type
_entity_poly.pdbx_seq_one_letter_code
_entity_poly.pdbx_strand_id
1 'polypeptide(L)' 'GLTEIPQDIPPDFTTIDLSWNSITTIGPKAFSNYTKLLQLLLHRNRISQISSDAFEGLYKLSSL' A
#
# COMPACT_ATOMS: atom_id res chain seq x y z
N GLY A 1 -13.88 5.02 -6.35
CA GLY A 1 -13.02 4.12 -5.57
C GLY A 1 -11.78 3.83 -6.38
N LEU A 2 -10.63 3.77 -5.73
CA LEU A 2 -9.34 3.50 -6.36
C LEU A 2 -9.33 2.07 -6.91
N THR A 3 -8.69 1.87 -8.06
CA THR A 3 -8.46 0.55 -8.68
C THR A 3 -7.00 0.11 -8.63
N GLU A 4 -6.11 1.03 -8.24
CA GLU A 4 -4.66 0.84 -8.15
C GLU A 4 -4.10 1.64 -6.96
N ILE A 5 -2.81 1.41 -6.64
CA ILE A 5 -2.12 2.15 -5.58
C ILE A 5 -1.74 3.56 -6.08
N PRO A 6 -2.28 4.64 -5.48
CA PRO A 6 -1.95 6.00 -5.87
C PRO A 6 -0.47 6.32 -5.58
N GLN A 7 0.17 7.05 -6.50
CA GLN A 7 1.59 7.43 -6.43
C GLN A 7 1.79 8.87 -5.94
N ASP A 8 0.72 9.62 -5.76
CA ASP A 8 0.68 11.02 -5.33
C ASP A 8 0.52 11.19 -3.81
N ILE A 9 0.55 10.09 -3.04
CA ILE A 9 0.57 10.16 -1.58
C ILE A 9 1.97 10.62 -1.10
N PRO A 10 2.06 11.61 -0.20
CA PRO A 10 3.33 12.02 0.38
C PRO A 10 4.08 10.86 1.09
N PRO A 11 5.40 10.72 0.88
CA PRO A 11 6.19 9.59 1.41
C PRO A 11 6.42 9.64 2.93
N ASP A 12 6.10 10.76 3.57
CA ASP A 12 6.31 10.98 5.00
C ASP A 12 5.12 10.55 5.89
N PHE A 13 4.04 10.07 5.28
CA PHE A 13 2.89 9.53 6.01
C PHE A 13 3.25 8.27 6.78
N THR A 14 2.76 8.22 8.02
CA THR A 14 2.92 7.06 8.92
C THR A 14 1.74 6.11 8.85
N THR A 15 0.60 6.56 8.35
CA THR A 15 -0.59 5.74 8.13
C THR A 15 -1.17 6.02 6.75
N ILE A 16 -1.40 4.96 5.98
CA ILE A 16 -2.09 5.02 4.69
C ILE A 16 -3.32 4.13 4.79
N ASP A 17 -4.50 4.73 4.62
CA ASP A 17 -5.77 4.01 4.56
C ASP A 17 -6.28 3.95 3.11
N LEU A 18 -6.17 2.76 2.53
CA LEU A 18 -6.71 2.43 1.21
C LEU A 18 -7.88 1.45 1.33
N SER A 19 -8.46 1.30 2.52
CA SER A 19 -9.60 0.42 2.74
C SER A 19 -10.83 0.87 1.95
N TRP A 20 -11.75 -0.06 1.70
CA TRP A 20 -13.01 0.20 0.98
C TRP A 20 -12.84 0.74 -0.45
N ASN A 21 -11.78 0.31 -1.13
CA ASN A 21 -11.56 0.58 -2.55
C ASN A 21 -11.81 -0.66 -3.42
N SER A 22 -11.49 -0.56 -4.71
CA SER A 22 -11.64 -1.63 -5.71
C SER A 22 -10.28 -2.09 -6.24
N ILE A 23 -9.21 -1.97 -5.45
CA ILE A 23 -7.87 -2.36 -5.87
C ILE A 23 -7.84 -3.88 -6.09
N THR A 24 -7.35 -4.30 -7.26
CA THR A 24 -7.25 -5.73 -7.64
C THR A 24 -5.82 -6.24 -7.60
N THR A 25 -4.84 -5.36 -7.81
CA THR A 25 -3.44 -5.74 -7.98
C THR A 25 -2.55 -4.79 -7.19
N ILE A 26 -1.61 -5.35 -6.44
CA ILE A 26 -0.51 -4.60 -5.83
C ILE A 26 0.76 -4.92 -6.63
N GLY A 27 1.20 -3.93 -7.42
CA GLY A 27 2.36 -4.06 -8.30
C GLY A 27 3.70 -4.13 -7.56
N PRO A 28 4.80 -4.37 -8.30
CA PRO A 28 6.14 -4.37 -7.74
C PRO A 28 6.49 -3.02 -7.14
N LYS A 29 7.12 -3.02 -5.96
CA LYS A 29 7.59 -1.81 -5.27
C LYS A 29 6.50 -0.75 -5.06
N ALA A 30 5.23 -1.15 -5.00
CA ALA A 30 4.09 -0.25 -4.93
C ALA A 30 4.14 0.72 -3.73
N PHE A 31 4.84 0.32 -2.66
CA PHE A 31 4.97 1.11 -1.45
C PHE A 31 6.43 1.50 -1.11
N SER A 32 7.38 1.36 -2.04
CA SER A 32 8.82 1.54 -1.73
C SER A 32 9.20 2.93 -1.28
N ASN A 33 8.39 3.95 -1.61
CA ASN A 33 8.64 5.33 -1.23
C ASN A 33 8.23 5.63 0.23
N TYR A 34 7.36 4.81 0.84
CA TYR A 34 6.81 5.07 2.18
C TYR A 34 7.66 4.45 3.29
N THR A 35 8.94 4.80 3.32
CA THR A 35 9.93 4.25 4.30
C THR A 35 9.61 4.60 5.76
N LYS A 36 8.72 5.56 5.99
CA LYS A 36 8.23 5.97 7.32
C LYS A 36 6.89 5.34 7.71
N LEU A 37 6.27 4.56 6.83
CA LEU A 37 4.95 3.98 7.04
C LEU A 37 4.97 3.00 8.22
N LEU A 38 4.04 3.19 9.14
CA LEU A 38 3.83 2.35 10.32
C LEU A 38 2.60 1.46 10.16
N GLN A 39 1.58 1.95 9.46
CA GLN A 39 0.30 1.29 9.27
C GLN A 39 -0.21 1.43 7.84
N LEU A 40 -0.58 0.31 7.22
CA LEU A 40 -1.18 0.26 5.89
C LEU A 40 -2.51 -0.50 5.98
N LEU A 41 -3.63 0.13 5.64
CA LEU A 41 -4.94 -0.52 5.66
C LEU A 41 -5.41 -0.81 4.24
N LEU A 42 -5.56 -2.10 3.91
CA LEU A 42 -5.98 -2.56 2.58
C LEU A 42 -7.30 -3.35 2.59
N HIS A 43 -7.94 -3.50 3.75
CA HIS A 43 -9.15 -4.31 3.89
C HIS A 43 -10.31 -3.77 3.04
N ARG A 44 -11.26 -4.63 2.68
CA ARG A 44 -12.42 -4.28 1.83
C ARG A 44 -12.01 -3.80 0.42
N ASN A 45 -10.88 -4.28 -0.09
CA ASN A 45 -10.53 -4.26 -1.51
C ASN A 45 -10.85 -5.60 -2.20
N ARG A 46 -10.50 -5.73 -3.49
CA ARG A 46 -10.67 -6.94 -4.30
C ARG A 46 -9.32 -7.50 -4.74
N ILE A 47 -8.31 -7.39 -3.87
CA ILE A 47 -6.92 -7.75 -4.19
C ILE A 47 -6.86 -9.26 -4.47
N SER A 48 -6.45 -9.61 -5.69
CA SER A 48 -6.27 -10.99 -6.14
C SER A 48 -4.83 -11.28 -6.59
N GLN A 49 -4.03 -10.23 -6.79
CA GLN A 49 -2.64 -10.35 -7.22
C GLN A 49 -1.75 -9.41 -6.40
N ILE A 50 -0.64 -9.93 -5.88
CA ILE A 50 0.35 -9.17 -5.12
C ILE A 50 1.73 -9.57 -5.64
N SER A 51 2.54 -8.60 -6.06
CA SER A 51 3.94 -8.84 -6.43
C SER A 51 4.77 -9.25 -5.21
N SER A 52 5.77 -10.11 -5.39
CA SER A 52 6.62 -10.58 -4.28
C SER A 52 7.45 -9.46 -3.63
N ASP A 53 7.68 -8.38 -4.36
CA ASP A 53 8.40 -7.16 -3.95
C ASP A 53 7.46 -5.97 -3.71
N ALA A 54 6.14 -6.20 -3.61
CA ALA A 54 5.15 -5.13 -3.43
C ALA A 54 5.39 -4.25 -2.20
N PHE A 55 5.87 -4.86 -1.11
CA PHE A 55 6.09 -4.23 0.19
C PHE A 55 7.58 -3.95 0.48
N GLU A 56 8.46 -4.09 -0.52
CA GLU A 56 9.88 -3.73 -0.39
C GLU A 56 10.00 -2.26 0.01
N GLY A 57 10.88 -1.93 0.97
CA GLY A 57 11.07 -0.57 1.47
C GLY A 57 10.22 -0.17 2.68
N LEU A 58 9.20 -0.98 3.05
CA LEU A 58 8.35 -0.75 4.22
C LEU A 58 9.01 -1.17 5.55
N TYR A 59 10.24 -0.71 5.80
CA TYR A 59 11.07 -1.15 6.92
C TYR A 59 10.51 -0.83 8.31
N LYS A 60 9.60 0.15 8.41
CA LYS A 60 8.97 0.57 9.66
C LYS A 60 7.54 0.06 9.84
N LEU A 61 7.03 -0.73 8.89
CA LEU A 61 5.66 -1.21 8.95
C LEU A 61 5.46 -2.14 10.14
N SER A 62 4.46 -1.83 10.94
CA SER A 62 4.13 -2.56 12.17
C SER A 62 2.72 -3.17 12.14
N SER A 63 1.85 -2.66 11.26
CA SER A 63 0.48 -3.13 11.08
C SER A 63 0.10 -3.10 9.59
N LEU A 64 -0.53 -4.18 9.12
CA LEU A 64 -1.01 -4.37 7.75
C LEU A 64 -2.45 -4.93 7.77
#